data_AF-A0A5J4QG87-F1
#
_entry.id   AF-A0A5J4QG87-F1
#
_cell.length_a   1.000
_cell.length_b   1.000
_cell.length_c   1.000
_cell.angle_alpha   90.00
_cell.angle_beta   90.00
_cell.angle_gamma   90.00
#
_symmetry.space_group_name_H-M   'P 1'
#
loop_
_entity.id
_entity.type
_entity.pdbx_description
1 polymer ?
#
loop_
_entity_poly.entity_id
_entity_poly.type
_entity_poly.pdbx_seq_one_letter_code
_entity_poly.pdbx_strand_id
1 'polypeptide(L)'
;MKFGNLRESYFQSVSNSSWANEGYLVVLEIKVDDLDLMDEIRRLNNAFGIGVIKLNLKSIYESEILFPARINSLIDWDTVDRLAEKNKGFKKFLTSIAGTNCKSDIVESHYDTVSNDIELEENILRIKKYIKDKKIS
;
A
#
# COMPACT_ATOMS: atom_id res chain seq x y z
N MET A 1 -10.53 9.33 7.72
CA MET A 1 -9.71 8.90 8.88
C MET A 1 -9.84 9.90 10.01
N LYS A 2 -10.23 9.41 11.19
CA LYS A 2 -10.41 10.20 12.41
C LYS A 2 -9.57 9.55 13.51
N PHE A 3 -9.30 10.26 14.60
CA PHE A 3 -8.46 9.73 15.69
C PHE A 3 -8.92 8.34 16.19
N GLY A 4 -10.24 8.10 16.23
CA GLY A 4 -10.82 6.82 16.67
C GLY A 4 -10.50 5.59 15.82
N ASN A 5 -10.19 5.74 14.53
CA ASN A 5 -9.84 4.60 13.65
C ASN A 5 -8.38 4.60 13.19
N LEU A 6 -7.60 5.61 13.57
CA LEU A 6 -6.19 5.73 13.19
C LEU A 6 -5.38 4.51 13.64
N ARG A 7 -5.35 4.23 14.95
CA ARG A 7 -4.49 3.17 15.50
C ARG A 7 -4.85 1.80 14.95
N GLU A 8 -6.14 1.47 14.91
CA GLU A 8 -6.61 0.20 14.34
C GLU A 8 -6.15 0.05 12.88
N SER A 9 -6.44 1.04 12.03
CA SER A 9 -6.08 1.00 10.61
C SER A 9 -4.56 0.94 10.43
N TYR A 10 -3.81 1.70 11.22
CA TYR A 10 -2.35 1.73 11.18
C TYR A 10 -1.76 0.37 11.58
N PHE A 11 -2.22 -0.24 12.68
CA PHE A 11 -1.73 -1.54 13.10
C PHE A 11 -2.14 -2.68 12.17
N GLN A 12 -3.29 -2.58 11.49
CA GLN A 12 -3.61 -3.47 10.37
C GLN A 12 -2.58 -3.34 9.25
N SER A 13 -2.19 -2.12 8.87
CA SER A 13 -1.13 -1.91 7.87
C SER A 13 0.23 -2.47 8.33
N VAL A 14 0.59 -2.30 9.61
CA VAL A 14 1.81 -2.92 10.17
C VAL A 14 1.77 -4.43 10.03
N SER A 15 0.66 -5.07 10.42
CA SER A 15 0.52 -6.54 10.34
C SER A 15 0.56 -7.07 8.91
N ASN A 16 0.07 -6.31 7.93
CA ASN A 16 -0.07 -6.77 6.55
C ASN A 16 1.13 -6.44 5.66
N SER A 17 1.87 -5.38 5.99
CA SER A 17 2.86 -4.78 5.07
C SER A 17 4.23 -4.54 5.68
N SER A 18 4.50 -5.00 6.91
CA SER A 18 5.83 -4.88 7.53
C SER A 18 6.93 -5.67 6.80
N TRP A 19 6.57 -6.73 6.09
CA TRP A 19 7.50 -7.51 5.26
C TRP A 19 7.92 -6.78 3.96
N ALA A 20 7.14 -5.78 3.53
CA ALA A 20 7.37 -5.08 2.28
C ALA A 20 8.62 -4.21 2.37
N ASN A 21 9.24 -3.94 1.22
CA ASN A 21 10.34 -2.99 1.14
C ASN A 21 9.90 -1.59 1.59
N GLU A 22 8.69 -1.17 1.22
CA GLU A 22 8.03 0.04 1.72
C GLU A 22 6.54 -0.25 1.96
N GLY A 23 6.11 -0.20 3.23
CA GLY A 23 4.71 -0.39 3.61
C GLY A 23 3.97 0.94 3.74
N TYR A 24 2.81 1.09 3.08
CA TYR A 24 2.00 2.30 3.14
C TYR A 24 0.57 2.03 3.62
N LEU A 25 0.06 2.94 4.46
CA LEU A 25 -1.37 3.14 4.73
C LEU A 25 -1.90 4.22 3.78
N VAL A 26 -2.89 3.87 2.96
CA VAL A 26 -3.53 4.82 2.03
C VAL A 26 -4.81 5.36 2.67
N VAL A 27 -4.93 6.68 2.72
CA VAL A 27 -6.08 7.39 3.30
C VAL A 27 -6.74 8.29 2.27
N LEU A 28 -8.07 8.29 2.24
CA LEU A 28 -8.86 9.16 1.36
C LEU A 28 -9.10 10.52 1.99
N GLU A 29 -9.58 10.50 3.24
CA GLU A 29 -9.88 11.68 4.02
C GLU A 29 -9.02 11.67 5.28
N ILE A 30 -8.30 12.75 5.52
CA ILE A 30 -7.53 12.96 6.73
C ILE A 30 -7.52 14.46 7.03
N LYS A 31 -7.73 14.82 8.29
CA LYS A 31 -7.67 16.21 8.75
C LYS A 31 -6.20 16.60 8.92
N VAL A 32 -5.59 17.08 7.85
CA VAL A 32 -4.17 17.51 7.87
C VAL A 32 -3.93 18.70 8.80
N ASP A 33 -4.94 19.53 9.04
CA ASP A 33 -4.86 20.69 9.93
C ASP A 33 -4.99 20.32 11.43
N ASP A 34 -5.32 19.05 11.74
CA ASP A 34 -5.40 18.54 13.10
C ASP A 34 -4.00 18.11 13.58
N LEU A 35 -3.32 19.02 14.29
CA LEU A 35 -1.92 18.83 14.71
C LEU A 35 -1.75 17.60 15.62
N ASP A 36 -2.70 17.33 16.52
CA ASP A 36 -2.62 16.19 17.43
C ASP A 36 -2.71 14.86 16.67
N LEU A 37 -3.58 14.79 15.66
CA LEU A 37 -3.69 13.65 14.76
C LEU A 37 -2.38 13.44 13.98
N MET A 38 -1.85 14.51 13.39
CA MET A 38 -0.63 14.44 12.58
C MET A 38 0.59 14.07 13.41
N ASP A 39 0.69 14.56 14.64
CA ASP A 39 1.75 14.20 15.58
C ASP A 39 1.66 12.74 16.03
N GLU A 40 0.45 12.20 16.22
CA GLU A 40 0.26 10.77 16.50
C GLU A 40 0.69 9.90 15.31
N ILE A 41 0.32 10.29 14.08
CA ILE A 41 0.77 9.56 12.88
C ILE A 41 2.29 9.61 12.74
N ARG A 42 2.91 10.77 13.01
CA ARG A 42 4.37 10.91 12.99
C ARG A 42 5.03 9.98 14.01
N ARG A 43 4.49 9.89 15.24
CA ARG A 43 4.99 8.97 16.27
C ARG A 43 4.89 7.51 15.82
N LEU A 44 3.74 7.12 15.23
CA LEU A 44 3.54 5.77 14.70
C LEU A 44 4.50 5.46 13.55
N ASN A 45 4.66 6.39 12.60
CA ASN A 45 5.60 6.26 11.48
C ASN A 45 7.04 6.09 11.96
N ASN A 46 7.48 6.91 12.91
CA ASN A 46 8.83 6.78 13.48
C ASN A 46 9.03 5.43 14.19
N ALA A 47 8.02 4.95 14.91
CA ALA A 47 8.09 3.70 15.66
C ALA A 47 8.07 2.46 14.75
N PHE A 48 7.14 2.41 13.79
CA PHE A 48 6.82 1.18 13.05
C PHE A 48 7.18 1.23 11.55
N GLY A 49 7.45 2.42 11.01
CA GLY A 49 7.95 2.59 9.64
C GLY A 49 6.89 2.51 8.54
N ILE A 50 5.60 2.38 8.85
CA ILE A 50 4.55 2.44 7.83
C ILE A 50 4.34 3.90 7.40
N GLY A 51 4.50 4.15 6.10
CA GLY A 51 4.24 5.43 5.47
C GLY A 51 2.75 5.72 5.32
N VAL A 52 2.40 6.96 4.98
CA VAL A 52 1.01 7.37 4.76
C VAL A 52 0.87 8.13 3.46
N ILE A 53 -0.01 7.66 2.59
CA ILE A 53 -0.37 8.31 1.32
C ILE A 53 -1.79 8.85 1.44
N LYS A 54 -1.97 10.13 1.15
CA LYS A 54 -3.28 10.76 0.95
C LYS A 54 -3.66 10.67 -0.52
N LEU A 55 -4.62 9.80 -0.83
CA LEU A 55 -5.10 9.58 -2.19
C LEU A 55 -6.11 10.65 -2.59
N ASN A 56 -5.85 11.36 -3.69
CA ASN A 56 -6.80 12.32 -4.26
C ASN A 56 -7.61 11.66 -5.39
N LEU A 57 -8.87 11.30 -5.09
CA LEU A 57 -9.77 10.66 -6.06
C LEU A 57 -10.26 11.57 -7.19
N LYS A 58 -10.03 12.89 -7.10
CA LYS A 58 -10.36 13.83 -8.18
C LYS A 58 -9.20 13.91 -9.17
N SER A 59 -7.98 13.91 -8.66
CA SER A 59 -6.75 13.98 -9.44
C SER A 59 -5.70 13.09 -8.79
N ILE A 60 -5.51 11.87 -9.33
CA ILE A 60 -4.57 10.89 -8.75
C ILE A 60 -3.15 11.44 -8.72
N TYR A 61 -2.79 12.23 -9.72
CA TYR A 61 -1.49 12.91 -9.82
C TYR A 61 -1.24 13.95 -8.72
N GLU A 62 -2.32 14.42 -8.06
CA GLU A 62 -2.25 15.33 -6.90
C GLU A 62 -2.35 14.56 -5.57
N SER A 63 -2.17 13.23 -5.58
CA SER A 63 -2.03 12.47 -4.34
C SER A 63 -0.70 12.79 -3.67
N GLU A 64 -0.67 12.71 -2.35
CA GLU A 64 0.46 13.20 -1.55
C GLU A 64 0.98 12.11 -0.62
N ILE A 65 2.31 11.99 -0.52
CA ILE A 65 2.95 11.23 0.55
C ILE A 65 3.05 12.14 1.77
N LEU A 66 2.21 11.91 2.78
CA LEU A 66 2.22 12.69 4.02
C LEU A 66 3.39 12.31 4.92
N PHE A 67 3.70 11.01 4.97
CA PHE A 67 4.83 10.46 5.70
C PHE A 67 5.46 9.35 4.85
N PRO A 68 6.76 9.42 4.54
CA PRO A 68 7.43 8.36 3.79
C PRO A 68 7.49 7.07 4.62
N ALA A 69 7.42 5.93 3.95
CA ALA A 69 7.66 4.65 4.60
C ALA A 69 9.16 4.47 4.90
N ARG A 70 9.45 3.64 5.89
CA ARG A 70 10.82 3.15 6.10
C ARG A 70 11.14 2.13 5.03
N ILE A 71 12.29 2.30 4.38
CA ILE A 71 12.83 1.29 3.46
C ILE A 71 13.42 0.14 4.29
N ASN A 72 12.87 -1.07 4.10
CA ASN A 72 13.41 -2.29 4.66
C ASN A 72 14.44 -2.90 3.69
N SER A 73 15.72 -2.83 4.05
CA SER A 73 16.82 -3.38 3.24
C SER A 73 16.96 -4.91 3.38
N LEU A 74 16.34 -5.50 4.39
CA LEU A 74 16.32 -6.93 4.65
C LEU A 74 14.90 -7.45 4.43
N ILE A 75 14.80 -8.60 3.76
CA ILE A 75 13.54 -9.29 3.54
C ILE A 75 13.24 -10.17 4.75
N ASP A 76 12.05 -10.02 5.33
CA ASP A 76 11.50 -10.95 6.31
C ASP A 76 10.98 -12.21 5.60
N TRP A 77 11.88 -13.17 5.38
CA TRP A 77 11.56 -14.41 4.66
C TRP A 77 10.49 -15.26 5.36
N ASP A 78 10.46 -15.27 6.70
CA ASP A 78 9.46 -16.03 7.45
C ASP A 78 8.04 -15.50 7.18
N THR A 79 7.88 -14.18 7.13
CA THR A 79 6.60 -13.57 6.78
C THR A 79 6.26 -13.77 5.30
N VAL A 80 7.23 -13.64 4.40
CA VAL A 80 7.05 -13.87 2.95
C VAL A 80 6.58 -15.30 2.67
N ASP A 81 7.20 -16.30 3.29
CA ASP A 81 6.85 -17.71 3.10
C ASP A 81 5.41 -17.99 3.59
N ARG A 82 5.07 -17.49 4.79
CA ARG A 82 3.69 -17.57 5.32
C ARG A 82 2.67 -16.88 4.40
N LEU A 83 3.05 -15.77 3.77
CA LEU A 83 2.17 -15.06 2.83
C LEU A 83 1.98 -15.87 1.55
N ALA A 84 3.04 -16.52 1.05
CA ALA A 84 3.02 -17.37 -0.14
C ALA A 84 2.18 -18.64 0.07
N GLU A 85 2.18 -19.21 1.27
CA GLU A 85 1.30 -20.33 1.61
C GLU A 85 -0.18 -19.96 1.53
N LYS A 86 -0.53 -18.74 1.98
CA LYS A 86 -1.93 -18.27 2.04
C LYS A 86 -2.43 -17.69 0.71
N ASN A 87 -1.55 -17.05 -0.05
CA ASN A 87 -1.91 -16.36 -1.29
C ASN A 87 -1.23 -17.01 -2.50
N LYS A 88 -2.00 -17.81 -3.25
CA LYS A 88 -1.54 -18.47 -4.46
C LYS A 88 -1.03 -17.49 -5.53
N GLY A 89 -1.62 -16.29 -5.62
CA GLY A 89 -1.16 -15.24 -6.53
C GLY A 89 0.23 -14.74 -6.14
N PHE A 90 0.43 -14.45 -4.85
CA PHE A 90 1.73 -14.02 -4.34
C PHE A 90 2.81 -15.10 -4.52
N LYS A 91 2.47 -16.38 -4.27
CA LYS A 91 3.39 -17.50 -4.54
C LYS A 91 3.78 -17.61 -6.01
N LYS A 92 2.84 -17.42 -6.93
CA LYS A 92 3.12 -17.38 -8.38
C LYS A 92 4.07 -16.23 -8.71
N PHE A 93 3.82 -15.05 -8.18
CA PHE A 93 4.69 -13.89 -8.35
C PHE A 93 6.14 -14.17 -7.89
N LEU A 94 6.33 -14.73 -6.70
CA LEU A 94 7.67 -15.12 -6.21
C LEU A 94 8.35 -16.15 -7.11
N THR A 95 7.57 -17.12 -7.63
CA THR A 95 8.09 -18.14 -8.55
C THR A 95 8.51 -17.52 -9.89
N SER A 96 7.73 -16.57 -10.41
CA SER A 96 8.06 -15.82 -11.63
C SER A 96 9.35 -15.01 -11.47
N ILE A 97 9.55 -14.36 -10.31
CA ILE A 97 10.79 -13.66 -10.00
C ILE A 97 11.96 -14.65 -9.93
N ALA A 98 11.83 -15.73 -9.16
CA ALA A 98 12.90 -16.72 -8.99
C ALA A 98 13.29 -17.44 -10.30
N GLY A 99 12.31 -17.66 -11.19
CA GLY A 99 12.52 -18.26 -12.51
C GLY A 99 13.13 -17.30 -13.54
N THR A 100 13.04 -15.99 -13.30
CA THR A 100 13.74 -14.98 -14.09
C THR A 100 15.19 -14.94 -13.61
N ASN A 101 16.03 -15.81 -14.16
CA ASN A 101 17.48 -15.72 -13.96
C ASN A 101 17.90 -14.25 -14.20
N CYS A 102 18.67 -13.64 -13.29
CA CYS A 102 19.05 -12.22 -13.29
C CYS A 102 19.88 -11.73 -14.52
N LYS A 103 19.81 -12.45 -15.65
CA LYS A 103 20.55 -12.22 -16.90
C LYS A 103 19.68 -12.31 -18.17
N SER A 104 18.44 -12.79 -18.08
CA SER A 104 17.49 -12.75 -19.20
C SER A 104 16.50 -11.63 -18.98
N ASP A 105 16.15 -10.91 -20.04
CA ASP A 105 15.14 -9.84 -20.03
C ASP A 105 13.95 -10.21 -19.14
N ILE A 106 13.57 -9.29 -18.26
CA ILE A 106 12.42 -9.44 -17.36
C ILE A 106 11.25 -9.94 -18.21
N VAL A 107 10.77 -11.16 -17.95
CA VAL A 107 9.71 -11.77 -18.75
C VAL A 107 8.41 -11.02 -18.44
N GLU A 108 8.15 -9.98 -19.23
CA GLU A 108 7.07 -9.00 -19.06
C GLU A 108 5.69 -9.68 -18.97
N SER A 109 5.52 -10.86 -19.55
CA SER A 109 4.24 -11.59 -19.66
C SER A 109 3.64 -12.12 -18.36
N HIS A 110 4.35 -12.04 -17.22
CA HIS A 110 3.86 -12.52 -15.93
C HIS A 110 3.57 -11.40 -14.92
N TYR A 111 3.84 -10.15 -15.28
CA TYR A 111 3.55 -8.99 -14.45
C TYR A 111 2.20 -8.39 -14.82
N ASP A 112 1.63 -7.62 -13.89
CA ASP A 112 0.43 -6.84 -14.16
C ASP A 112 0.75 -5.78 -15.23
N THR A 113 -0.14 -5.63 -16.22
CA THR A 113 0.00 -4.60 -17.25
C THR A 113 -0.12 -3.22 -16.63
N VAL A 114 0.73 -2.29 -17.08
CA VAL A 114 0.59 -0.88 -16.70
C VAL A 114 -0.71 -0.35 -17.30
N SER A 115 -1.61 0.13 -16.44
CA SER A 115 -2.87 0.71 -16.89
C SER A 115 -2.61 1.93 -17.77
N ASN A 116 -3.22 1.94 -18.95
CA ASN A 116 -3.31 3.15 -19.75
C ASN A 116 -4.31 4.14 -19.12
N ASP A 117 -4.37 5.37 -19.64
CA ASP A 117 -5.23 6.42 -19.09
C ASP A 117 -6.70 6.01 -18.97
N ILE A 118 -7.22 5.25 -19.95
CA ILE A 118 -8.61 4.76 -19.95
C ILE A 118 -8.82 3.76 -18.82
N GLU A 119 -7.93 2.79 -18.67
CA GLU A 119 -8.02 1.78 -17.63
C GLU A 119 -7.82 2.38 -16.23
N LEU A 120 -6.97 3.40 -16.11
CA LEU A 120 -6.81 4.17 -14.88
C LEU A 120 -8.12 4.86 -14.50
N GLU A 121 -8.80 5.50 -15.45
CA GLU A 121 -10.12 6.11 -15.21
C GLU A 121 -11.17 5.09 -14.78
N GLU A 122 -11.21 3.92 -15.41
CA GLU A 122 -12.09 2.82 -14.99
C GLU A 122 -11.80 2.35 -13.57
N ASN A 123 -10.52 2.18 -13.23
CA ASN A 123 -10.09 1.77 -11.89
C ASN A 123 -10.45 2.82 -10.84
N ILE A 124 -10.30 4.11 -11.14
CA ILE A 124 -10.76 5.20 -10.27
C ILE A 124 -12.27 5.11 -10.06
N LEU A 125 -13.05 4.83 -11.11
CA LEU A 125 -14.50 4.67 -11.00
C LEU A 125 -14.89 3.46 -10.14
N ARG A 126 -14.18 2.33 -10.30
CA ARG A 126 -14.37 1.13 -9.47
C ARG A 126 -14.06 1.40 -8.01
N ILE A 127 -12.96 2.09 -7.72
CA ILE A 127 -12.57 2.50 -6.36
C ILE A 127 -13.65 3.41 -5.76
N LYS A 128 -14.10 4.44 -6.49
CA LYS A 128 -15.18 5.34 -6.06
C LYS A 128 -16.47 4.58 -5.73
N LYS A 129 -16.84 3.60 -6.57
CA LYS A 129 -18.00 2.75 -6.34
C LYS A 129 -17.83 1.90 -5.08
N TYR A 130 -16.69 1.23 -4.92
CA TYR A 130 -16.39 0.41 -3.76
C TYR A 130 -16.46 1.19 -2.44
N ILE A 131 -15.90 2.40 -2.41
CA ILE A 131 -15.92 3.29 -1.24
C ILE A 131 -17.36 3.66 -0.88
N LYS A 132 -18.17 4.02 -1.89
CA LYS A 132 -19.59 4.36 -1.71
C LYS A 132 -20.36 3.18 -1.13
N ASP A 133 -20.17 1.98 -1.69
CA ASP A 133 -20.89 0.77 -1.28
C ASP A 133 -20.50 0.33 0.14
N LYS A 134 -19.24 0.53 0.54
CA LYS A 134 -18.72 0.17 1.87
C LYS A 134 -18.92 1.27 2.93
N LYS A 135 -19.48 2.44 2.56
CA LYS A 135 -19.63 3.62 3.44
C LYS A 135 -18.32 4.02 4.14
N ILE A 136 -17.20 3.89 3.43
CA ILE A 136 -15.89 4.29 3.97
C ILE A 136 -15.84 5.83 3.88
N SER A 137 -16.02 6.48 5.03
CA SER A 137 -15.90 7.94 5.24
C SER A 137 -14.69 8.24 6.11
#